data_AF-W6MTH8-F1
#
_entry.id   AF-W6MTH8-F1
#
_cell.length_a   1.000
_cell.length_b   1.000
_cell.length_c   1.000
_cell.angle_alpha   90.00
_cell.angle_beta   90.00
_cell.angle_gamma   90.00
#
_symmetry.space_group_name_H-M   'P 1'
#
loop_
_entity.id
_entity.type
_entity.pdbx_description
1 polymer ?
#
loop_
_entity_poly.entity_id
_entity_poly.type
_entity_poly.pdbx_seq_one_letter_code
_entity_poly.pdbx_strand_id
1 'polypeptide(L)'
;MDGYRGDDNATFMNEVSKVKNGFENYKELIQLIDQRQSSLVTEFSSDRTQVLKQQINNLSSEASATQQKLKQEVKGLFKLAGTDETKQQHAKSCQNTFLGLIQEFLRVEDKYKQQNLNQAERRYRIVNPDASEQEVETFVNEMGSDQIFADALLTNRRGEATAVLQEVQTRQQEMQKAEKMAAELSRLFEDMQLLVVEQNEVIEAVGVSVKAAQKDIQSGIKNVDEAAISARKARRKKCWIFWIVVIILCVIIAAVVGGVVGSIKN
;
A
#
# COMPACT_ATOMS: atom_id res chain seq x y z
N MET A 1 -43.74 -22.99 23.53
CA MET A 1 -42.38 -23.28 23.04
C MET A 1 -41.72 -22.06 22.38
N ASP A 2 -42.35 -20.88 22.40
CA ASP A 2 -41.86 -19.68 21.69
C ASP A 2 -40.75 -18.90 22.42
N GLY A 3 -40.60 -19.07 23.73
CA GLY A 3 -39.57 -18.37 24.52
C GLY A 3 -38.13 -18.81 24.19
N TYR A 4 -37.92 -20.07 23.81
CA TYR A 4 -36.58 -20.63 23.54
C TYR A 4 -35.99 -20.15 22.20
N ARG A 5 -36.87 -19.86 21.22
CA ARG A 5 -36.47 -19.42 19.87
C ARG A 5 -36.17 -17.91 19.81
N GLY A 6 -36.78 -17.13 20.70
CA GLY A 6 -36.48 -15.69 20.86
C GLY A 6 -35.10 -15.44 21.48
N ASP A 7 -34.72 -16.24 22.46
CA ASP A 7 -33.44 -16.13 23.18
C ASP A 7 -32.22 -16.53 22.31
N ASP A 8 -32.40 -17.58 21.49
CA ASP A 8 -31.39 -18.03 20.51
C ASP A 8 -31.13 -17.00 19.40
N ASN A 9 -32.17 -16.31 18.92
CA ASN A 9 -32.00 -15.25 17.93
C ASN A 9 -31.32 -14.00 18.54
N ALA A 10 -31.68 -13.66 19.78
CA ALA A 10 -31.04 -12.55 20.49
C ALA A 10 -29.54 -12.82 20.72
N THR A 11 -29.19 -14.06 21.10
CA THR A 11 -27.80 -14.50 21.27
C THR A 11 -27.01 -14.40 19.97
N PHE A 12 -27.57 -14.88 18.86
CA PHE A 12 -26.94 -14.78 17.54
C PHE A 12 -26.68 -13.32 17.13
N MET A 13 -27.69 -12.45 17.26
CA MET A 13 -27.56 -11.05 16.88
C MET A 13 -26.56 -10.27 17.76
N ASN A 14 -26.39 -10.68 19.02
CA ASN A 14 -25.34 -10.14 19.89
C ASN A 14 -23.95 -10.50 19.36
N GLU A 15 -23.71 -11.78 19.02
CA GLU A 15 -22.43 -12.20 18.43
C GLU A 15 -22.16 -11.52 17.08
N VAL A 16 -23.19 -11.34 16.23
CA VAL A 16 -23.05 -10.57 14.98
C VAL A 16 -22.61 -9.13 15.27
N SER A 17 -23.20 -8.49 16.28
CA SER A 17 -22.86 -7.12 16.66
C SER A 17 -21.43 -7.01 17.19
N LYS A 18 -21.00 -7.98 18.00
CA LYS A 18 -19.63 -8.08 18.50
C LYS A 18 -18.61 -8.24 17.37
N VAL A 19 -18.88 -9.10 16.39
CA VAL A 19 -18.04 -9.27 15.19
C VAL A 19 -17.94 -7.97 14.40
N LYS A 20 -19.07 -7.28 14.19
CA LYS A 20 -19.09 -5.98 13.50
C LYS A 20 -18.27 -4.91 14.23
N ASN A 21 -18.36 -4.84 15.56
CA ASN A 21 -17.51 -3.93 16.34
C ASN A 21 -16.02 -4.27 16.20
N GLY A 22 -15.70 -5.57 16.15
CA GLY A 22 -14.34 -6.02 15.86
C GLY A 22 -13.85 -5.61 14.47
N PHE A 23 -14.73 -5.55 13.46
CA PHE A 23 -14.40 -5.05 12.12
C PHE A 23 -14.05 -3.56 12.13
N GLU A 24 -14.79 -2.73 12.86
CA GLU A 24 -14.47 -1.31 12.99
C GLU A 24 -13.10 -1.11 13.65
N ASN A 25 -12.82 -1.83 14.75
CA ASN A 25 -11.50 -1.80 15.38
C ASN A 25 -10.38 -2.25 14.42
N TYR A 26 -10.61 -3.32 13.67
CA TYR A 26 -9.63 -3.82 12.71
C TYR A 26 -9.37 -2.82 11.57
N LYS A 27 -10.42 -2.16 11.09
CA LYS A 27 -10.33 -1.09 10.08
C LYS A 27 -9.53 0.10 10.59
N GLU A 28 -9.75 0.52 11.83
CA GLU A 28 -8.96 1.58 12.47
C GLU A 28 -7.47 1.21 12.55
N LEU A 29 -7.16 -0.03 12.93
CA LEU A 29 -5.78 -0.53 12.95
C LEU A 29 -5.13 -0.47 11.55
N ILE A 30 -5.83 -0.91 10.50
CA ILE A 30 -5.34 -0.82 9.11
C ILE A 30 -5.03 0.63 8.73
N GLN A 31 -5.91 1.57 9.05
CA GLN A 31 -5.72 2.99 8.76
C GLN A 31 -4.53 3.59 9.52
N LEU A 32 -4.37 3.24 10.79
CA LEU A 32 -3.22 3.68 11.59
C LEU A 32 -1.91 3.13 11.03
N ILE A 33 -1.90 1.85 10.62
CA ILE A 33 -0.73 1.24 9.99
C ILE A 33 -0.36 1.97 8.70
N ASP A 34 -1.32 2.21 7.79
CA ASP A 34 -1.07 2.94 6.53
C ASP A 34 -0.48 4.35 6.79
N GLN A 35 -1.03 5.07 7.76
CA GLN A 35 -0.54 6.41 8.12
C GLN A 35 0.89 6.38 8.66
N ARG A 36 1.21 5.42 9.54
CA ARG A 36 2.55 5.30 10.14
C ARG A 36 3.57 4.81 9.12
N GLN A 37 3.21 3.86 8.28
CA GLN A 37 4.01 3.40 7.15
C GLN A 37 4.31 4.53 6.17
N SER A 38 3.29 5.30 5.76
CA SER A 38 3.48 6.48 4.89
C SER A 38 4.41 7.52 5.51
N SER A 39 4.32 7.74 6.82
CA SER A 39 5.21 8.65 7.56
C SER A 39 6.65 8.13 7.58
N LEU A 40 6.85 6.84 7.84
CA LEU A 40 8.15 6.17 7.87
C LEU A 40 8.88 6.21 6.50
N VAL A 41 8.14 6.21 5.39
CA VAL A 41 8.72 6.37 4.04
C VAL A 41 9.36 7.74 3.84
N THR A 42 8.85 8.77 4.53
CA THR A 42 9.27 10.16 4.36
C THR A 42 10.12 10.71 5.51
N GLU A 43 10.28 9.94 6.58
CA GLU A 43 11.06 10.34 7.76
C GLU A 43 12.57 10.14 7.50
N PHE A 44 13.37 11.10 7.96
CA PHE A 44 14.82 11.12 7.77
C PHE A 44 15.60 11.16 9.10
N SER A 45 14.92 11.44 10.21
CA SER A 45 15.55 11.41 11.53
C SER A 45 15.59 9.99 12.09
N SER A 46 16.76 9.56 12.57
CA SER A 46 16.97 8.21 13.10
C SER A 46 16.05 7.91 14.30
N ASP A 47 15.93 8.86 15.23
CA ASP A 47 15.13 8.67 16.45
C ASP A 47 13.63 8.48 16.14
N ARG A 48 13.07 9.32 15.26
CA ARG A 48 11.65 9.19 14.87
C ARG A 48 11.41 7.95 14.02
N THR A 49 12.37 7.58 13.17
CA THR A 49 12.32 6.34 12.39
C THR A 49 12.18 5.13 13.31
N GLN A 50 12.98 5.06 14.37
CA GLN A 50 12.90 3.96 15.35
C GLN A 50 11.56 3.94 16.08
N VAL A 51 11.05 5.10 16.52
CA VAL A 51 9.74 5.21 17.17
C VAL A 51 8.62 4.75 16.23
N LEU A 52 8.63 5.19 14.97
CA LEU A 52 7.63 4.79 13.97
C LEU A 52 7.68 3.28 13.70
N LYS A 53 8.87 2.69 13.57
CA LYS A 53 9.03 1.23 13.41
C LYS A 53 8.43 0.47 14.59
N GLN A 54 8.67 0.94 15.82
CA GLN A 54 8.10 0.31 17.01
C GLN A 54 6.57 0.43 17.03
N GLN A 55 6.02 1.60 16.69
CA GLN A 55 4.57 1.80 16.58
C GLN A 55 3.94 0.86 15.53
N ILE A 56 4.56 0.75 14.35
CA ILE A 56 4.09 -0.16 13.28
C ILE A 56 4.11 -1.60 13.76
N ASN A 57 5.18 -2.04 14.43
CA ASN A 57 5.28 -3.41 14.96
C ASN A 57 4.18 -3.70 15.99
N ASN A 58 3.90 -2.76 16.90
CA ASN A 58 2.85 -2.91 17.90
C ASN A 58 1.46 -3.00 17.25
N LEU A 59 1.16 -2.07 16.32
CA LEU A 59 -0.11 -2.06 15.58
C LEU A 59 -0.27 -3.33 14.74
N SER A 60 0.80 -3.81 14.11
CA SER A 60 0.78 -5.04 13.30
C SER A 60 0.52 -6.28 14.16
N SER A 61 1.10 -6.34 15.36
CA SER A 61 0.84 -7.41 16.33
C SER A 61 -0.62 -7.39 16.80
N GLU A 62 -1.15 -6.21 17.11
CA GLU A 62 -2.55 -6.02 17.51
C GLU A 62 -3.52 -6.37 16.38
N ALA A 63 -3.20 -5.97 15.14
CA ALA A 63 -3.97 -6.34 13.95
C ALA A 63 -3.99 -7.86 13.76
N SER A 64 -2.84 -8.52 13.92
CA SER A 64 -2.72 -9.99 13.82
C SER A 64 -3.55 -10.71 14.90
N ALA A 65 -3.51 -10.23 16.14
CA ALA A 65 -4.34 -10.77 17.22
C ALA A 65 -5.85 -10.58 16.93
N THR A 66 -6.22 -9.40 16.41
CA THR A 66 -7.60 -9.08 16.04
C THR A 66 -8.09 -9.95 14.89
N GLN A 67 -7.26 -10.20 13.87
CA GLN A 67 -7.55 -11.12 12.77
C GLN A 67 -7.85 -12.53 13.27
N GLN A 68 -7.03 -13.08 14.16
CA GLN A 68 -7.25 -14.42 14.72
C GLN A 68 -8.56 -14.50 15.51
N LYS A 69 -8.84 -13.46 16.31
CA LYS A 69 -10.11 -13.35 17.05
C LYS A 69 -11.31 -13.30 16.09
N LEU A 70 -11.29 -12.40 15.11
CA LEU A 70 -12.35 -12.25 14.11
C LEU A 70 -12.59 -13.54 13.32
N LYS A 71 -11.53 -14.24 12.93
CA LYS A 71 -11.63 -15.56 12.28
C LYS A 71 -12.44 -16.54 13.12
N GLN A 72 -12.16 -16.63 14.43
CA GLN A 72 -12.89 -17.53 15.34
C GLN A 72 -14.33 -17.07 15.55
N GLU A 73 -14.56 -15.76 15.71
CA GLU A 73 -15.90 -15.21 15.92
C GLU A 73 -16.79 -15.41 14.69
N VAL A 74 -16.28 -15.16 13.48
CA VAL A 74 -17.00 -15.45 12.23
C VAL A 74 -17.27 -16.95 12.10
N LYS A 75 -16.29 -17.83 12.41
CA LYS A 75 -16.53 -19.28 12.45
C LYS A 75 -17.64 -19.65 13.46
N GLY A 76 -17.67 -18.98 14.60
CA GLY A 76 -18.69 -19.13 15.64
C GLY A 76 -20.09 -18.76 15.14
N LEU A 77 -20.22 -17.68 14.36
CA LEU A 77 -21.51 -17.28 13.77
C LEU A 77 -22.10 -18.38 12.91
N PHE A 78 -21.28 -19.01 12.07
CA PHE A 78 -21.75 -20.12 11.24
C PHE A 78 -22.21 -21.32 12.06
N LYS A 79 -21.49 -21.67 13.14
CA LYS A 79 -21.92 -22.73 14.07
C LYS A 79 -23.26 -22.41 14.75
N LEU A 80 -23.44 -21.16 15.19
CA LEU A 80 -24.69 -20.70 15.80
C LEU A 80 -25.84 -20.59 14.79
N ALA A 81 -25.53 -20.31 13.53
CA ALA A 81 -26.51 -20.27 12.47
C ALA A 81 -27.10 -21.66 12.18
N GLY A 82 -26.30 -22.72 12.27
CA GLY A 82 -26.76 -24.09 12.01
C GLY A 82 -27.42 -24.19 10.64
N THR A 83 -28.65 -24.67 10.57
CA THR A 83 -29.44 -24.77 9.32
C THR A 83 -30.36 -23.56 9.09
N ASP A 84 -30.32 -22.53 9.93
CA ASP A 84 -31.16 -21.34 9.77
C ASP A 84 -30.63 -20.47 8.63
N GLU A 85 -31.39 -20.40 7.53
CA GLU A 85 -30.98 -19.66 6.31
C GLU A 85 -30.75 -18.17 6.57
N THR A 86 -31.53 -17.54 7.45
CA THR A 86 -31.40 -16.10 7.73
C THR A 86 -30.12 -15.84 8.53
N LYS A 87 -29.85 -16.66 9.55
CA LYS A 87 -28.59 -16.57 10.31
C LYS A 87 -27.38 -16.89 9.44
N GLN A 88 -27.50 -17.86 8.54
CA GLN A 88 -26.47 -18.19 7.55
C GLN A 88 -26.15 -17.01 6.63
N GLN A 89 -27.17 -16.27 6.16
CA GLN A 89 -26.96 -15.05 5.37
C GLN A 89 -26.20 -13.98 6.16
N HIS A 90 -26.53 -13.78 7.44
CA HIS A 90 -25.80 -12.85 8.30
C HIS A 90 -24.33 -13.27 8.51
N ALA A 91 -24.08 -14.56 8.76
CA ALA A 91 -22.72 -15.09 8.91
C ALA A 91 -21.89 -14.90 7.62
N LYS A 92 -22.48 -15.19 6.44
CA LYS A 92 -21.86 -14.95 5.12
C LYS A 92 -21.58 -13.47 4.88
N SER A 93 -22.48 -12.58 5.27
CA SER A 93 -22.26 -11.13 5.17
C SER A 93 -21.06 -10.68 6.03
N CYS A 94 -20.95 -11.17 7.27
CA CYS A 94 -19.80 -10.92 8.13
C CYS A 94 -18.50 -11.46 7.52
N GLN A 95 -18.51 -12.69 6.99
CA GLN A 95 -17.36 -13.27 6.30
C GLN A 95 -16.91 -12.43 5.09
N ASN A 96 -17.84 -12.02 4.22
CA ASN A 96 -17.53 -11.17 3.07
C ASN A 96 -16.94 -9.82 3.49
N THR A 97 -17.45 -9.25 4.58
CA THR A 97 -16.92 -8.01 5.15
C THR A 97 -15.48 -8.21 5.63
N PHE A 98 -15.21 -9.32 6.33
CA PHE A 98 -13.87 -9.63 6.80
C PHE A 98 -12.88 -9.86 5.65
N LEU A 99 -13.28 -10.61 4.62
CA LEU A 99 -12.51 -10.78 3.38
C LEU A 99 -12.20 -9.43 2.72
N GLY A 100 -13.17 -8.51 2.69
CA GLY A 100 -12.97 -7.14 2.20
C GLY A 100 -11.92 -6.37 2.98
N LEU A 101 -11.92 -6.46 4.32
CA LEU A 101 -10.92 -5.80 5.18
C LEU A 101 -9.53 -6.42 5.02
N ILE A 102 -9.43 -7.74 4.85
CA ILE A 102 -8.14 -8.40 4.55
C ILE A 102 -7.58 -7.90 3.22
N GLN A 103 -8.44 -7.76 2.20
CA GLN A 103 -8.03 -7.18 0.90
C GLN A 103 -7.63 -5.70 1.02
N GLU A 104 -8.31 -4.92 1.86
CA GLU A 104 -7.92 -3.53 2.14
C GLU A 104 -6.51 -3.49 2.75
N PHE A 105 -6.23 -4.36 3.73
CA PHE A 105 -4.90 -4.41 4.33
C PHE A 105 -3.83 -4.88 3.33
N LEU A 106 -4.13 -5.86 2.47
CA LEU A 106 -3.22 -6.26 1.39
C LEU A 106 -2.85 -5.09 0.45
N ARG A 107 -3.82 -4.20 0.15
CA ARG A 107 -3.56 -2.99 -0.65
C ARG A 107 -2.68 -1.99 0.08
N VAL A 108 -2.84 -1.85 1.41
CA VAL A 108 -1.97 -1.00 2.24
C VAL A 108 -0.53 -1.50 2.22
N GLU A 109 -0.32 -2.81 2.41
CA GLU A 109 1.02 -3.41 2.39
C GLU A 109 1.68 -3.34 1.00
N ASP A 110 0.93 -3.56 -0.08
CA ASP A 110 1.44 -3.39 -1.44
C ASP A 110 1.82 -1.91 -1.71
N LYS A 111 0.96 -0.97 -1.33
CA LYS A 111 1.26 0.47 -1.41
C LYS A 111 2.55 0.80 -0.65
N TYR A 112 2.71 0.30 0.57
CA TYR A 112 3.91 0.52 1.36
C TYR A 112 5.17 -0.07 0.71
N LYS A 113 5.07 -1.28 0.14
CA LYS A 113 6.14 -1.87 -0.66
C LYS A 113 6.51 -0.98 -1.85
N GLN A 114 5.54 -0.57 -2.66
CA GLN A 114 5.78 0.31 -3.82
C GLN A 114 6.41 1.64 -3.42
N GLN A 115 6.01 2.23 -2.29
CA GLN A 115 6.62 3.46 -1.78
C GLN A 115 8.09 3.26 -1.40
N ASN A 116 8.45 2.14 -0.78
CA ASN A 116 9.84 1.83 -0.45
C ASN A 116 10.68 1.54 -1.70
N LEU A 117 10.14 0.84 -2.71
CA LEU A 117 10.77 0.64 -4.03
C LEU A 117 11.10 1.99 -4.68
N ASN A 118 10.11 2.88 -4.74
CA ASN A 118 10.27 4.23 -5.30
C ASN A 118 11.34 5.06 -4.56
N GLN A 119 11.43 4.94 -3.23
CA GLN A 119 12.48 5.63 -2.47
C GLN A 119 13.85 5.03 -2.75
N ALA A 120 13.98 3.70 -2.81
CA ALA A 120 15.22 3.03 -3.12
C ALA A 120 15.76 3.42 -4.51
N GLU A 121 14.90 3.43 -5.52
CA GLU A 121 15.24 3.90 -6.87
C GLU A 121 15.77 5.34 -6.85
N ARG A 122 15.07 6.24 -6.15
CA ARG A 122 15.50 7.65 -6.04
C ARG A 122 16.87 7.77 -5.39
N ARG A 123 17.14 6.97 -4.36
CA ARG A 123 18.42 6.97 -3.66
C ARG A 123 19.54 6.42 -4.53
N TYR A 124 19.27 5.35 -5.28
CA TYR A 124 20.21 4.80 -6.24
C TYR A 124 20.60 5.81 -7.32
N ARG A 125 19.63 6.50 -7.93
CA ARG A 125 19.88 7.54 -8.95
C ARG A 125 20.63 8.77 -8.43
N ILE A 126 20.64 9.04 -7.13
CA ILE A 126 21.44 10.14 -6.55
C ILE A 126 22.95 9.82 -6.64
N VAL A 127 23.33 8.55 -6.44
CA VAL A 127 24.73 8.11 -6.52
C VAL A 127 25.13 7.77 -7.95
N ASN A 128 24.19 7.25 -8.75
CA ASN A 128 24.37 6.88 -10.14
C ASN A 128 23.42 7.68 -11.05
N PRO A 129 23.72 8.96 -11.33
CA PRO A 129 22.84 9.83 -12.13
C PRO A 129 22.71 9.40 -13.58
N ASP A 130 23.72 8.72 -14.13
CA ASP A 130 23.76 8.24 -15.52
C ASP A 130 23.18 6.83 -15.69
N ALA A 131 22.67 6.22 -14.61
CA ALA A 131 22.10 4.87 -14.66
C ALA A 131 20.89 4.81 -15.61
N SER A 132 20.92 3.81 -16.50
CA SER A 132 19.80 3.52 -17.40
C SER A 132 18.58 3.01 -16.63
N GLU A 133 17.38 3.12 -17.21
CA GLU A 133 16.16 2.58 -16.60
C GLU A 133 16.26 1.07 -16.35
N GLN A 134 16.93 0.34 -17.26
CA GLN A 134 17.17 -1.09 -17.14
C GLN A 134 18.11 -1.43 -15.97
N GLU A 135 19.16 -0.64 -15.73
CA GLU A 135 20.04 -0.83 -14.56
C GLU A 135 19.32 -0.55 -13.25
N VAL A 136 18.48 0.49 -13.21
CA VAL A 136 17.68 0.83 -12.03
C VAL A 136 16.67 -0.28 -11.73
N GLU A 137 15.98 -0.80 -12.75
CA GLU A 137 15.02 -1.89 -12.61
C GLU A 137 15.72 -3.18 -12.17
N THR A 138 16.86 -3.51 -12.76
CA THR A 138 17.69 -4.66 -12.37
C THR A 138 18.12 -4.54 -10.90
N PHE A 139 18.63 -3.38 -10.51
CA PHE A 139 18.99 -3.08 -9.12
C PHE A 139 17.81 -3.26 -8.16
N VAL A 140 16.63 -2.75 -8.51
CA VAL A 140 15.43 -2.84 -7.67
C VAL A 140 14.93 -4.29 -7.57
N ASN A 141 14.97 -5.06 -8.65
CA ASN A 141 14.57 -6.46 -8.68
C ASN A 141 15.57 -7.37 -7.95
N GLU A 142 16.84 -6.99 -7.96
CA GLU A 142 17.94 -7.72 -7.31
C GLU A 142 18.36 -7.04 -6.00
N MET A 143 17.51 -6.16 -5.44
CA MET A 143 17.67 -5.57 -4.09
C MET A 143 17.75 -6.71 -3.07
N GLY A 144 18.99 -7.08 -2.72
CA GLY A 144 19.29 -8.21 -1.85
C GLY A 144 20.41 -9.13 -2.31
N SER A 145 20.89 -8.98 -3.56
CA SER A 145 22.19 -9.55 -3.92
C SER A 145 23.29 -8.58 -3.48
N ASP A 146 24.10 -8.97 -2.51
CA ASP A 146 25.24 -8.16 -2.04
C ASP A 146 26.25 -7.85 -3.16
N GLN A 147 26.20 -8.61 -4.26
CA GLN A 147 27.20 -8.67 -5.32
C GLN A 147 27.10 -7.53 -6.34
N ILE A 148 25.88 -7.16 -6.75
CA ILE A 148 25.65 -6.09 -7.75
C ILE A 148 25.85 -4.70 -7.13
N PHE A 149 25.67 -4.62 -5.82
CA PHE A 149 25.90 -3.42 -5.03
C PHE A 149 27.39 -3.12 -4.83
N ALA A 150 28.24 -4.14 -4.70
CA ALA A 150 29.67 -3.96 -4.56
C ALA A 150 30.29 -3.27 -5.80
N ASP A 151 29.82 -3.60 -7.00
CA ASP A 151 30.30 -2.99 -8.26
C ASP A 151 29.89 -1.52 -8.41
N ALA A 152 28.70 -1.13 -7.94
CA ALA A 152 28.27 0.27 -7.93
C ALA A 152 29.11 1.14 -6.97
N LEU A 153 29.61 0.56 -5.86
CA LEU A 153 30.47 1.25 -4.89
C LEU A 153 31.92 1.43 -5.36
N LEU A 154 32.41 0.57 -6.26
CA LEU A 154 33.78 0.65 -6.78
C LEU A 154 33.98 1.85 -7.72
N THR A 155 32.89 2.40 -8.25
CA THR A 155 32.92 3.36 -9.35
C THR A 155 32.81 4.83 -8.90
N ASN A 156 32.36 5.12 -7.66
CA ASN A 156 32.15 6.50 -7.20
C ASN A 156 32.38 6.75 -5.69
N ARG A 157 32.60 8.04 -5.34
CA ARG A 157 32.96 8.63 -4.03
C ARG A 157 32.54 7.79 -2.79
N ARG A 158 33.53 7.18 -2.12
CA ARG A 158 33.39 6.28 -0.94
C ARG A 158 32.49 6.76 0.21
N GLY A 159 32.38 8.07 0.45
CA GLY A 159 31.64 8.62 1.60
C GLY A 159 30.12 8.63 1.43
N GLU A 160 29.63 9.18 0.31
CA GLU A 160 28.18 9.31 0.03
C GLU A 160 27.55 7.95 -0.32
N ALA A 161 28.32 7.07 -0.95
CA ALA A 161 27.87 5.75 -1.37
C ALA A 161 27.52 4.83 -0.18
N THR A 162 28.24 4.94 0.94
CA THR A 162 28.02 4.10 2.13
C THR A 162 26.70 4.44 2.85
N ALA A 163 26.36 5.73 2.97
CA ALA A 163 25.10 6.16 3.59
C ALA A 163 23.89 5.78 2.74
N VAL A 164 24.01 5.88 1.41
CA VAL A 164 22.96 5.45 0.47
C VAL A 164 22.75 3.94 0.51
N LEU A 165 23.82 3.16 0.68
CA LEU A 165 23.72 1.70 0.86
C LEU A 165 22.92 1.33 2.11
N GLN A 166 23.24 1.94 3.26
CA GLN A 166 22.51 1.68 4.51
C GLN A 166 21.02 2.01 4.38
N GLU A 167 20.70 3.10 3.69
CA GLU A 167 19.32 3.49 3.43
C GLU A 167 18.61 2.47 2.53
N VAL A 168 19.24 2.04 1.43
CA VAL A 168 18.69 1.03 0.53
C VAL A 168 18.44 -0.29 1.24
N GLN A 169 19.40 -0.78 2.03
CA GLN A 169 19.23 -1.99 2.84
C GLN A 169 18.09 -1.84 3.83
N THR A 170 17.95 -0.66 4.45
CA THR A 170 16.82 -0.37 5.33
C THR A 170 15.50 -0.46 4.58
N ARG A 171 15.39 0.10 3.37
CA ARG A 171 14.18 -0.02 2.53
C ARG A 171 13.89 -1.46 2.15
N GLN A 172 14.91 -2.24 1.82
CA GLN A 172 14.76 -3.67 1.53
C GLN A 172 14.17 -4.44 2.73
N GLN A 173 14.69 -4.20 3.93
CA GLN A 173 14.16 -4.82 5.15
C GLN A 173 12.69 -4.44 5.39
N GLU A 174 12.31 -3.18 5.17
CA GLU A 174 10.91 -2.78 5.31
C GLU A 174 10.00 -3.42 4.24
N MET A 175 10.50 -3.62 3.01
CA MET A 175 9.77 -4.35 1.97
C MET A 175 9.59 -5.83 2.30
N GLN A 176 10.61 -6.49 2.84
CA GLN A 176 10.51 -7.88 3.30
C GLN A 176 9.47 -8.06 4.40
N LYS A 177 9.35 -7.08 5.32
CA LYS A 177 8.29 -7.09 6.34
C LYS A 177 6.90 -6.97 5.71
N ALA A 178 6.75 -6.08 4.73
CA ALA A 178 5.49 -5.92 4.02
C ALA A 178 5.10 -7.21 3.28
N GLU A 179 6.06 -7.87 2.64
CA GLU A 179 5.84 -9.17 1.99
C GLU A 179 5.46 -10.28 2.97
N LYS A 180 6.11 -10.31 4.15
CA LYS A 180 5.75 -11.27 5.20
C LYS A 180 4.32 -11.06 5.68
N MET A 181 3.93 -9.81 5.95
CA MET A 181 2.55 -9.47 6.32
C MET A 181 1.56 -9.84 5.20
N ALA A 182 1.88 -9.53 3.94
CA ALA A 182 1.05 -9.90 2.80
C ALA A 182 0.88 -11.42 2.66
N ALA A 183 1.91 -12.20 2.94
CA ALA A 183 1.82 -13.66 2.96
C ALA A 183 0.92 -14.18 4.08
N GLU A 184 1.01 -13.59 5.29
CA GLU A 184 0.13 -13.91 6.42
C GLU A 184 -1.34 -13.58 6.11
N LEU A 185 -1.59 -12.39 5.55
CA LEU A 185 -2.92 -11.96 5.12
C LEU A 185 -3.49 -12.86 4.01
N SER A 186 -2.67 -13.29 3.06
CA SER A 186 -3.09 -14.18 1.97
C SER A 186 -3.52 -15.55 2.51
N ARG A 187 -2.76 -16.12 3.46
CA ARG A 187 -3.16 -17.36 4.14
C ARG A 187 -4.47 -17.21 4.90
N LEU A 188 -4.65 -16.10 5.61
CA LEU A 188 -5.89 -15.79 6.31
C LEU A 188 -7.08 -15.65 5.33
N PHE A 189 -6.84 -15.01 4.18
CA PHE A 189 -7.85 -14.87 3.13
C PHE A 189 -8.31 -16.24 2.59
N GLU A 190 -7.35 -17.12 2.28
CA GLU A 190 -7.63 -18.51 1.86
C GLU A 190 -8.40 -19.29 2.92
N ASP A 191 -7.95 -19.25 4.18
CA ASP A 191 -8.62 -19.88 5.31
C ASP A 191 -10.08 -19.44 5.45
N MET A 192 -10.34 -18.13 5.25
CA MET A 192 -11.68 -17.57 5.35
C MET A 192 -12.56 -17.94 4.16
N GLN A 193 -12.01 -18.13 2.96
CA GLN A 193 -12.77 -18.62 1.80
C GLN A 193 -13.19 -20.09 1.99
N LEU A 194 -12.30 -20.93 2.51
CA LEU A 194 -12.58 -22.35 2.75
C LEU A 194 -13.67 -22.58 3.80
N LEU A 195 -13.89 -21.62 4.69
CA LEU A 195 -14.93 -21.67 5.72
C LEU A 195 -16.35 -21.77 5.12
N VAL A 196 -16.55 -21.37 3.86
CA VAL A 196 -17.82 -21.54 3.11
C VAL A 196 -18.09 -23.00 2.74
N VAL A 197 -17.04 -23.81 2.52
CA VAL A 197 -17.15 -25.16 1.93
C VAL A 197 -17.59 -26.19 2.96
N GLU A 198 -17.25 -25.99 4.24
CA GLU A 198 -17.51 -26.97 5.31
C GLU A 198 -19.00 -27.12 5.68
N GLN A 199 -19.91 -26.23 5.24
CA GLN A 199 -21.25 -26.13 5.83
C GLN A 199 -22.45 -26.27 4.88
N ASN A 200 -22.26 -26.33 3.55
CA ASN A 200 -23.33 -26.68 2.61
C ASN A 200 -22.78 -27.59 1.51
N GLU A 201 -23.40 -28.77 1.33
CA GLU A 201 -23.32 -29.51 0.07
C GLU A 201 -23.74 -28.58 -1.08
N VAL A 202 -22.82 -28.42 -2.04
CA VAL A 202 -22.99 -27.82 -3.37
C VAL A 202 -23.77 -26.49 -3.40
N ILE A 203 -23.08 -25.37 -3.15
CA ILE A 203 -23.41 -24.11 -3.85
C ILE A 203 -22.13 -23.56 -4.47
N GLU A 204 -22.25 -23.34 -5.78
CA GLU A 204 -21.30 -22.82 -6.75
C GLU A 204 -20.19 -21.96 -6.13
N ALA A 205 -18.97 -22.52 -6.16
CA ALA A 205 -17.77 -21.79 -5.82
C ALA A 205 -17.69 -20.55 -6.71
N VAL A 206 -17.94 -19.37 -6.14
CA VAL A 206 -17.58 -18.11 -6.78
C VAL A 206 -16.06 -18.10 -6.86
N GLY A 207 -15.56 -18.58 -8.00
CA GLY A 207 -14.15 -18.71 -8.29
C GLY A 207 -13.49 -17.35 -8.43
N VAL A 208 -13.16 -16.71 -7.30
CA VAL A 208 -12.19 -15.63 -7.29
C VAL A 208 -10.82 -16.28 -7.21
N SER A 209 -10.22 -16.53 -8.36
CA SER A 209 -8.83 -16.97 -8.43
C SER A 209 -7.97 -15.93 -7.72
N VAL A 210 -7.12 -16.35 -6.78
CA VAL A 210 -6.15 -15.50 -6.06
C VAL A 210 -5.31 -14.65 -7.05
N LYS A 211 -5.05 -15.19 -8.25
CA LYS A 211 -4.42 -14.48 -9.37
C LYS A 211 -5.26 -13.32 -9.93
N ALA A 212 -6.58 -13.44 -9.94
CA ALA A 212 -7.49 -12.38 -10.41
C ALA A 212 -7.59 -11.25 -9.38
N ALA A 213 -7.65 -11.55 -8.07
CA ALA A 213 -7.60 -10.51 -7.04
C ALA A 213 -6.24 -9.78 -7.00
N GLN A 214 -5.12 -10.50 -7.16
CA GLN A 214 -3.80 -9.88 -7.35
C GLN A 214 -3.73 -9.06 -8.65
N LYS A 215 -4.30 -9.55 -9.76
CA LYS A 215 -4.30 -8.87 -11.06
C LYS A 215 -5.21 -7.63 -11.08
N ASP A 216 -6.33 -7.62 -10.39
CA ASP A 216 -7.21 -6.45 -10.25
C ASP A 216 -6.61 -5.36 -9.36
N ILE A 217 -5.84 -5.74 -8.32
CA ILE A 217 -5.01 -4.79 -7.55
C ILE A 217 -3.92 -4.19 -8.44
N GLN A 218 -3.22 -5.02 -9.22
CA GLN A 218 -2.18 -4.58 -10.15
C GLN A 218 -2.72 -3.68 -11.28
N SER A 219 -3.95 -3.92 -11.74
CA SER A 219 -4.64 -3.15 -12.78
C SER A 219 -5.24 -1.84 -12.25
N GLY A 220 -5.78 -1.85 -11.03
CA GLY A 220 -6.27 -0.64 -10.36
C GLY A 220 -5.17 0.38 -10.07
N ILE A 221 -3.96 -0.09 -9.76
CA ILE A 221 -2.79 0.77 -9.47
C ILE A 221 -2.13 1.31 -10.75
N LYS A 222 -2.04 0.51 -11.83
CA LYS A 222 -1.51 1.01 -13.13
C LYS A 222 -2.25 2.25 -13.63
N ASN A 223 -3.58 2.29 -13.47
CA ASN A 223 -4.39 3.44 -13.87
C ASN A 223 -4.17 4.68 -12.99
N VAL A 224 -3.78 4.52 -11.72
CA VAL A 224 -3.50 5.64 -10.80
C VAL A 224 -2.06 6.15 -10.99
N ASP A 225 -1.11 5.25 -11.27
CA ASP A 225 0.29 5.59 -11.49
C ASP A 225 0.51 6.27 -12.85
N GLU A 226 -0.14 5.80 -13.92
CA GLU A 226 -0.18 6.50 -15.21
C GLU A 226 -0.85 7.88 -15.08
N ALA A 227 -1.92 8.00 -14.29
CA ALA A 227 -2.58 9.29 -14.04
C ALA A 227 -1.67 10.26 -13.24
N ALA A 228 -0.93 9.76 -12.25
CA ALA A 228 -0.02 10.57 -11.44
C ALA A 228 1.23 11.01 -12.23
N ILE A 229 1.80 10.10 -13.04
CA ILE A 229 2.94 10.39 -13.93
C ILE A 229 2.51 11.35 -15.04
N SER A 230 1.34 11.13 -15.67
CA SER A 230 0.74 12.04 -16.65
C SER A 230 0.47 13.43 -16.06
N ALA A 231 -0.11 13.51 -14.86
CA ALA A 231 -0.36 14.78 -14.18
C ALA A 231 0.93 15.52 -13.78
N ARG A 232 2.00 14.81 -13.41
CA ARG A 232 3.32 15.42 -13.13
C ARG A 232 4.03 15.87 -14.42
N LYS A 233 3.91 15.11 -15.51
CA LYS A 233 4.47 15.47 -16.82
C LYS A 233 3.72 16.67 -17.43
N ALA A 234 2.40 16.75 -17.25
CA ALA A 234 1.58 17.89 -17.65
C ALA A 234 1.93 19.18 -16.88
N ARG A 235 2.17 19.09 -15.55
CA ARG A 235 2.60 20.24 -14.73
C ARG A 235 3.97 20.78 -15.17
N ARG A 236 4.94 19.89 -15.46
CA ARG A 236 6.27 20.31 -15.97
C ARG A 236 6.17 20.99 -17.34
N LYS A 237 5.32 20.49 -18.25
CA LYS A 237 5.08 21.12 -19.57
C LYS A 237 4.42 22.50 -19.47
N LYS A 238 3.46 22.68 -18.55
CA LYS A 238 2.81 23.99 -18.32
C LYS A 238 3.79 25.05 -17.79
N CYS A 239 4.67 24.69 -16.86
CA CYS A 239 5.73 25.60 -16.39
C CYS A 239 6.70 25.98 -17.51
N TRP A 240 7.06 25.03 -18.39
CA TRP A 240 7.99 25.30 -19.48
C TRP A 240 7.40 26.26 -20.53
N ILE A 241 6.12 26.07 -20.88
CA ILE A 241 5.38 26.98 -21.76
C ILE A 241 5.26 28.38 -21.14
N PHE A 242 4.98 28.47 -19.83
CA PHE A 242 4.92 29.75 -19.13
C PHE A 242 6.25 30.53 -19.21
N TRP A 243 7.39 29.87 -19.00
CA TRP A 243 8.71 30.50 -19.11
C TRP A 243 9.03 30.97 -20.53
N ILE A 244 8.64 30.21 -21.55
CA ILE A 244 8.83 30.60 -22.97
C ILE A 244 8.03 31.87 -23.29
N VAL A 245 6.79 31.97 -22.82
CA VAL A 245 5.93 33.15 -23.03
C VAL A 245 6.52 34.39 -22.34
N VAL A 246 7.05 34.24 -21.12
CA VAL A 246 7.71 35.35 -20.40
C VAL A 246 8.94 35.85 -21.15
N ILE A 247 9.78 34.94 -21.69
CA ILE A 247 10.96 35.31 -22.47
C ILE A 247 10.57 36.08 -23.74
N ILE A 248 9.54 35.64 -24.47
CA ILE A 248 9.06 36.33 -25.66
C ILE A 248 8.56 37.74 -25.31
N LEU A 249 7.84 37.89 -24.20
CA LEU A 249 7.36 39.19 -23.74
C LEU A 249 8.51 40.14 -23.40
N CYS A 250 9.54 39.63 -22.71
CA CYS A 250 10.75 40.40 -22.39
C CYS A 250 11.49 40.89 -23.65
N VAL A 251 11.57 40.06 -24.69
CA VAL A 251 12.20 40.43 -25.97
C VAL A 251 11.41 41.54 -26.68
N ILE A 252 10.08 41.47 -26.68
CA ILE A 252 9.22 42.51 -27.27
C ILE A 252 9.40 43.83 -26.52
N ILE A 253 9.39 43.81 -25.18
CA ILE A 253 9.60 45.01 -24.36
C ILE A 253 10.99 45.61 -24.63
N ALA A 254 12.04 44.78 -24.69
CA ALA A 254 13.39 45.23 -24.98
C ALA A 254 13.52 45.84 -26.39
N ALA A 255 12.82 45.29 -27.39
CA ALA A 255 12.81 45.84 -28.75
C ALA A 255 12.09 47.20 -28.82
N VAL A 256 10.98 47.37 -28.11
CA VAL A 256 10.23 48.63 -28.07
C VAL A 256 11.03 49.70 -27.32
N VAL A 257 11.60 49.38 -26.16
CA VAL A 257 12.43 50.32 -25.39
C VAL A 257 13.72 50.65 -26.15
N GLY A 258 14.37 49.66 -26.76
CA GLY A 258 15.56 49.87 -27.58
C GLY A 258 15.27 50.73 -28.82
N GLY A 259 14.12 50.55 -29.47
CA GLY A 259 13.68 51.39 -30.59
C GLY A 259 13.38 52.83 -30.18
N VAL A 260 12.69 53.03 -29.05
CA VAL A 260 12.36 54.38 -28.54
C VAL A 260 13.62 55.11 -28.05
N VAL A 261 14.53 54.44 -27.33
CA VAL A 261 15.79 55.04 -26.86
C VAL A 261 16.75 55.29 -28.03
N GLY A 262 16.77 54.43 -29.05
CA GLY A 262 17.54 54.64 -30.28
C GLY A 262 17.03 55.83 -31.10
N SER A 263 15.72 56.06 -31.12
CA SER A 263 15.11 57.18 -31.86
C SER A 263 15.21 58.54 -31.13
N ILE A 264 15.50 58.55 -29.83
CA ILE A 264 15.74 59.78 -29.03
C ILE A 264 17.21 60.23 -29.10
N LYS A 265 18.13 59.33 -29.48
CA LYS A 265 19.58 59.58 -29.48
C LYS A 265 20.18 59.85 -30.88
N ASN A 266 19.35 59.88 -31.92
CA ASN A 266 19.72 60.19 -33.30
C ASN A 266 19.16 61.54 -33.74
#